data_AF-A0A021VVA2-F1
#
_entry.id   AF-A0A021VVA2-F1
#
_cell.length_a   1.000
_cell.length_b   1.000
_cell.length_c   1.000
_cell.angle_alpha   90.00
_cell.angle_beta   90.00
_cell.angle_gamma   90.00
#
_symmetry.space_group_name_H-M   'P 1'
#
loop_
_entity.id
_entity.type
_entity.pdbx_description
1 polymer ?
#
loop_
_entity_poly.entity_id
_entity_poly.type
_entity_poly.pdbx_seq_one_letter_code
_entity_poly.pdbx_strand_id
1 'polypeptide(L)'
;MRTKTWAAVSAAVLSTAVLGGCSADGEPQAEEIEAPQASTAAEEPSPATPPDDGAPDDAAVCAAFGDVLTIVENADLGLAGGRMEAQERDGWYQLATRVLDRLPSTGGSAVRTAIGELQEIAPAVPAGGYAESTGVRSPEWNDAEGLLGAACDDLGAPLAITVFTGG
;
A
#
# COMPACT_ATOMS: atom_id res chain seq x y z
N MET A 1 1.36 -31.01 -41.15
CA MET A 1 2.65 -30.34 -41.40
C MET A 1 2.46 -29.25 -42.46
N ARG A 2 2.37 -27.98 -42.05
CA ARG A 2 2.57 -26.81 -42.92
C ARG A 2 3.13 -25.69 -42.04
N THR A 3 4.41 -25.43 -42.20
CA THR A 3 5.18 -24.33 -41.59
C THR A 3 4.88 -23.02 -42.32
N LYS A 4 4.71 -21.92 -41.58
CA LYS A 4 4.83 -20.58 -42.16
C LYS A 4 5.53 -19.62 -41.20
N THR A 5 6.51 -18.95 -41.78
CA THR A 5 7.63 -18.20 -41.21
C THR A 5 7.25 -16.79 -40.73
N TRP A 6 8.08 -16.28 -39.82
CA TRP A 6 8.03 -15.02 -39.09
C TRP A 6 8.14 -13.75 -39.95
N ALA A 7 7.71 -12.62 -39.38
CA ALA A 7 8.27 -11.30 -39.64
C ALA A 7 8.34 -10.49 -38.34
N ALA A 8 9.57 -10.22 -37.86
CA ALA A 8 9.86 -9.25 -36.82
C ALA A 8 10.01 -7.87 -37.48
N VAL A 9 9.42 -6.84 -36.87
CA VAL A 9 9.70 -5.43 -37.22
C VAL A 9 10.22 -4.74 -35.98
N SER A 10 11.53 -4.50 -35.98
CA SER A 10 12.18 -3.56 -35.07
C SER A 10 12.02 -2.15 -35.62
N ALA A 11 11.61 -1.21 -34.76
CA ALA A 11 11.77 0.22 -35.00
C ALA A 11 12.45 0.83 -33.77
N ALA A 12 13.56 1.52 -34.02
CA ALA A 12 14.43 2.09 -33.01
C ALA A 12 14.47 3.62 -33.13
N VAL A 13 14.77 4.23 -31.98
CA VAL A 13 15.40 5.55 -31.73
C VAL A 13 14.55 6.82 -31.91
N LEU A 14 14.39 7.59 -30.82
CA LEU A 14 15.01 8.92 -30.67
C LEU A 14 14.83 9.50 -29.26
N SER A 15 15.97 9.65 -28.58
CA SER A 15 16.15 10.38 -27.33
C SER A 15 16.00 11.89 -27.54
N THR A 16 15.42 12.59 -26.57
CA THR A 16 15.78 13.98 -26.25
C THR A 16 15.94 14.11 -24.74
N ALA A 17 17.18 14.35 -24.32
CA ALA A 17 17.51 14.85 -23.00
C ALA A 17 17.46 16.38 -23.05
N VAL A 18 16.78 17.00 -22.09
CA VAL A 18 16.95 18.43 -21.80
C VAL A 18 17.19 18.59 -20.30
N LEU A 19 18.33 19.23 -20.02
CA LEU A 19 18.85 19.62 -18.72
C LEU A 19 17.95 20.69 -18.09
N GLY A 20 17.50 20.46 -16.86
CA GLY A 20 16.90 21.47 -15.99
C GLY A 20 17.66 21.52 -14.68
N GLY A 21 18.74 22.31 -14.65
CA GLY A 21 19.40 22.71 -13.42
C GLY A 21 18.75 23.96 -12.84
N CYS A 22 18.53 23.96 -11.53
CA CYS A 22 18.49 25.17 -10.70
C CYS A 22 19.20 24.83 -9.38
N SER A 23 20.48 25.19 -9.32
CA SER A 23 21.18 25.46 -8.07
C SER A 23 21.08 26.96 -7.81
N ALA A 24 20.73 27.36 -6.60
CA ALA A 24 21.39 28.45 -5.89
C ALA A 24 20.77 28.61 -4.50
N ASP A 25 21.60 28.26 -3.51
CA ASP A 25 21.58 28.72 -2.13
C ASP A 25 21.23 30.20 -1.97
N GLY A 26 20.48 30.51 -0.92
CA GLY A 26 20.09 31.88 -0.60
C GLY A 26 19.69 32.06 0.86
N GLU A 27 20.64 31.91 1.78
CA GLU A 27 20.68 32.61 3.07
C GLU A 27 22.11 33.18 3.21
N PRO A 28 22.40 34.26 3.96
CA PRO A 28 21.62 34.88 5.05
C PRO A 28 21.55 36.43 4.97
N GLN A 29 20.57 37.07 5.63
CA GLN A 29 20.80 38.41 6.19
C GLN A 29 20.13 38.54 7.55
N ALA A 30 20.98 38.94 8.50
CA ALA A 30 20.66 39.24 9.88
C ALA A 30 19.84 40.54 9.97
N GLU A 31 18.74 40.50 10.71
CA GLU A 31 18.22 41.67 11.41
C GLU A 31 18.17 41.35 12.90
N GLU A 32 19.15 41.91 13.59
CA GLU A 32 19.17 42.14 15.02
C GLU A 32 18.04 43.11 15.38
N ILE A 33 17.04 42.66 16.13
CA ILE A 33 16.15 43.55 16.89
C ILE A 33 16.14 43.09 18.34
N GLU A 34 16.64 43.98 19.18
CA GLU A 34 16.74 43.92 20.63
C GLU A 34 15.34 43.87 21.30
N ALA A 35 15.26 43.10 22.38
CA ALA A 35 14.03 42.62 23.01
C ALA A 35 13.24 43.66 23.83
N PRO A 36 12.00 43.32 24.22
CA PRO A 36 11.54 43.54 25.58
C PRO A 36 11.34 42.21 26.31
N GLN A 37 11.99 42.09 27.46
CA GLN A 37 11.86 40.96 28.38
C GLN A 37 10.40 40.78 28.82
N ALA A 38 9.80 39.66 28.41
CA ALA A 38 8.61 39.12 29.05
C ALA A 38 9.04 37.97 29.96
N SER A 39 8.77 38.16 31.25
CA SER A 39 8.95 37.15 32.30
C SER A 39 8.13 35.90 31.99
N THR A 40 8.78 34.83 31.59
CA THR A 40 8.22 33.48 31.61
C THR A 40 9.11 32.62 32.50
N ALA A 41 8.52 32.09 33.57
CA ALA A 41 9.12 31.02 34.33
C ALA A 41 9.49 29.89 33.35
N ALA A 42 10.75 29.47 33.37
CA ALA A 42 11.19 28.30 32.63
C ALA A 42 10.51 27.09 33.26
N GLU A 43 9.40 26.67 32.67
CA GLU A 43 8.86 25.33 32.87
C GLU A 43 9.89 24.38 32.24
N GLU A 44 10.52 23.55 33.07
CA GLU A 44 11.40 22.49 32.58
C GLU A 44 10.62 21.70 31.51
N PRO A 45 11.18 21.50 30.30
CA PRO A 45 10.54 20.66 29.31
C PRO A 45 10.40 19.27 29.93
N SER A 46 9.16 18.86 30.18
CA SER A 46 8.83 17.47 30.47
C SER A 46 9.60 16.60 29.47
N PRO A 47 10.28 15.54 29.93
CA PRO A 47 10.96 14.64 29.00
C PRO A 47 9.91 14.17 27.99
N ALA A 48 10.10 14.55 26.73
CA ALA A 48 9.27 14.05 25.66
C ALA A 48 9.37 12.53 25.71
N THR A 49 8.23 11.85 25.86
CA THR A 49 8.16 10.41 25.68
C THR A 49 8.85 10.10 24.36
N PRO A 50 9.85 9.21 24.33
CA PRO A 50 10.44 8.76 23.08
C PRO A 50 9.30 8.35 22.15
N PRO A 51 9.35 8.69 20.84
CA PRO A 51 8.40 8.08 19.92
C PRO A 51 8.48 6.57 20.14
N ASP A 52 7.36 5.95 20.44
CA ASP A 52 7.27 4.50 20.44
C ASP A 52 7.68 4.12 19.01
N ASP A 53 8.84 3.49 18.84
CA ASP A 53 9.25 2.86 17.56
C ASP A 53 8.37 1.61 17.32
N GLY A 54 7.08 1.73 17.65
CA GLY A 54 6.10 0.70 17.86
C GLY A 54 5.42 0.31 16.57
N ALA A 55 4.88 -0.90 16.57
CA ALA A 55 4.03 -1.39 15.48
C ALA A 55 2.95 -0.34 15.14
N PRO A 56 2.60 -0.16 13.85
CA PRO A 56 1.64 0.85 13.44
C PRO A 56 0.33 0.67 14.21
N ASP A 57 -0.31 1.78 14.54
CA ASP A 57 -1.64 1.74 15.14
C ASP A 57 -2.65 1.08 14.19
N ASP A 58 -3.77 0.63 14.74
CA ASP A 58 -4.75 -0.14 13.97
C ASP A 58 -5.40 0.67 12.84
N ALA A 59 -5.47 2.01 12.94
CA ALA A 59 -5.98 2.85 11.88
C ALA A 59 -5.03 2.86 10.66
N ALA A 60 -3.72 2.90 10.91
CA ALA A 60 -2.72 2.72 9.86
C ALA A 60 -2.75 1.32 9.23
N VAL A 61 -3.07 0.28 10.01
CA VAL A 61 -3.28 -1.08 9.49
C VAL A 61 -4.52 -1.16 8.59
N CYS A 62 -5.62 -0.53 8.98
CA CYS A 62 -6.83 -0.42 8.15
C CYS A 62 -6.54 0.27 6.82
N ALA A 63 -5.79 1.38 6.83
CA ALA A 63 -5.38 2.07 5.60
C ALA A 63 -4.52 1.17 4.71
N ALA A 64 -3.53 0.47 5.30
CA ALA A 64 -2.66 -0.43 4.56
C ALA A 64 -3.38 -1.66 3.99
N PHE A 65 -4.43 -2.16 4.65
CA PHE A 65 -5.30 -3.18 4.06
C PHE A 65 -6.13 -2.62 2.89
N GLY A 66 -6.48 -1.34 2.90
CA GLY A 66 -7.06 -0.66 1.74
C GLY A 66 -6.21 -0.75 0.47
N ASP A 67 -4.88 -0.80 0.61
CA ASP A 67 -3.97 -1.04 -0.53
C ASP A 67 -4.09 -2.47 -1.07
N VAL A 68 -4.30 -3.46 -0.20
CA VAL A 68 -4.58 -4.85 -0.59
C VAL A 68 -5.88 -4.90 -1.41
N LEU A 69 -6.95 -4.28 -0.91
CA LEU A 69 -8.23 -4.21 -1.62
C LEU A 69 -8.13 -3.46 -2.94
N THR A 70 -7.34 -2.39 -2.98
CA THR A 70 -7.05 -1.64 -4.21
C THR A 70 -6.43 -2.55 -5.28
N ILE A 71 -5.48 -3.40 -4.91
CA ILE A 71 -4.87 -4.35 -5.85
C ILE A 71 -5.91 -5.36 -6.35
N VAL A 72 -6.67 -5.97 -5.43
CA VAL A 72 -7.65 -7.02 -5.76
C VAL A 72 -8.77 -6.47 -6.65
N GLU A 73 -9.35 -5.34 -6.27
CA GLU A 73 -10.46 -4.71 -7.00
C GLU A 73 -10.03 -4.27 -8.40
N ASN A 74 -8.86 -3.66 -8.55
CA ASN A 74 -8.39 -3.26 -9.89
C ASN A 74 -8.04 -4.46 -10.77
N ALA A 75 -7.56 -5.57 -10.20
CA ALA A 75 -7.35 -6.81 -10.94
C ALA A 75 -8.69 -7.38 -11.45
N ASP A 76 -9.72 -7.37 -10.60
CA ASP A 76 -11.07 -7.83 -10.94
C ASP A 76 -11.71 -6.97 -12.03
N LEU A 77 -11.63 -5.65 -11.90
CA LEU A 77 -12.12 -4.69 -12.89
C LEU A 77 -11.31 -4.71 -14.18
N GLY A 78 -10.01 -5.03 -14.10
CA GLY A 78 -9.14 -5.25 -15.25
C GLY A 78 -9.62 -6.43 -16.08
N LEU A 79 -9.84 -7.57 -15.43
CA LEU A 79 -10.34 -8.79 -16.07
C LEU A 79 -11.77 -8.59 -16.62
N ALA A 80 -12.68 -8.08 -15.79
CA ALA A 80 -14.07 -7.83 -16.19
C ALA A 80 -14.19 -6.84 -17.35
N GLY A 81 -13.27 -5.86 -17.42
CA GLY A 81 -13.18 -4.89 -18.49
C GLY A 81 -12.39 -5.35 -19.73
N GLY A 82 -11.91 -6.60 -19.77
CA GLY A 82 -11.16 -7.16 -20.89
C GLY A 82 -9.77 -6.51 -21.12
N ARG A 83 -9.20 -5.87 -20.09
CA ARG A 83 -7.87 -5.24 -20.15
C ARG A 83 -6.76 -6.17 -19.64
N MET A 84 -7.14 -7.28 -19.04
CA MET A 84 -6.27 -8.21 -18.33
C MET A 84 -6.73 -9.64 -18.60
N GLU A 85 -5.79 -10.56 -18.75
CA GLU A 85 -6.07 -11.99 -18.84
C GLU A 85 -6.23 -12.60 -17.43
N ALA A 86 -6.94 -13.73 -17.31
CA ALA A 86 -7.16 -14.37 -16.00
C ALA A 86 -5.84 -14.70 -15.27
N GLN A 87 -4.81 -15.16 -16.01
CA GLN A 87 -3.49 -15.42 -15.46
C GLN A 87 -2.84 -14.16 -14.86
N GLU A 88 -3.03 -13.00 -15.49
CA GLU A 88 -2.49 -11.75 -15.00
C GLU A 88 -3.21 -11.34 -13.70
N ARG A 89 -4.55 -11.48 -13.63
CA ARG A 89 -5.31 -11.27 -12.39
C ARG A 89 -4.80 -12.16 -11.26
N ASP A 90 -4.55 -13.43 -11.54
CA ASP A 90 -4.04 -14.37 -10.53
C ASP A 90 -2.64 -13.94 -10.04
N GLY A 91 -1.81 -13.37 -10.92
CA GLY A 91 -0.54 -12.73 -10.54
C GLY A 91 -0.72 -11.51 -9.63
N TRP A 92 -1.74 -10.68 -9.88
CA TRP A 92 -2.09 -9.57 -9.00
C TRP A 92 -2.59 -10.04 -7.64
N TYR A 93 -3.36 -11.12 -7.57
CA TYR A 93 -3.75 -11.72 -6.30
C TYR A 93 -2.55 -12.23 -5.50
N GLN A 94 -1.55 -12.83 -6.16
CA GLN A 94 -0.30 -13.23 -5.50
C GLN A 94 0.52 -12.03 -4.99
N LEU A 95 0.42 -10.88 -5.67
CA LEU A 95 0.98 -9.63 -5.14
C LEU A 95 0.20 -9.17 -3.90
N ALA A 96 -1.13 -9.19 -3.94
CA ALA A 96 -1.98 -8.82 -2.81
C ALA A 96 -1.68 -9.65 -1.56
N THR A 97 -1.52 -10.97 -1.68
CA THR A 97 -1.18 -11.82 -0.51
C THR A 97 0.19 -11.48 0.09
N ARG A 98 1.18 -11.10 -0.73
CA ARG A 98 2.47 -10.61 -0.22
C ARG A 98 2.38 -9.24 0.46
N VAL A 99 1.45 -8.39 0.05
CA VAL A 99 1.21 -7.10 0.72
C VAL A 99 0.51 -7.35 2.06
N LEU A 100 -0.52 -8.18 2.07
CA LEU A 100 -1.24 -8.61 3.27
C LEU A 100 -0.30 -9.23 4.32
N ASP A 101 0.62 -10.11 3.91
CA ASP A 101 1.58 -10.78 4.80
C ASP A 101 2.51 -9.82 5.57
N ARG A 102 2.71 -8.60 5.06
CA ARG A 102 3.51 -7.57 5.74
C ARG A 102 2.74 -6.80 6.80
N LEU A 103 1.41 -6.92 6.82
CA LEU A 103 0.57 -6.24 7.80
C LEU A 103 0.73 -6.93 9.18
N PRO A 104 0.80 -6.16 10.27
CA PRO A 104 0.92 -6.75 11.59
C PRO A 104 -0.38 -7.46 11.99
N SER A 105 -0.29 -8.77 12.19
CA SER A 105 -1.36 -9.61 12.75
C SER A 105 -1.17 -9.91 14.23
N THR A 106 0.00 -9.61 14.79
CA THR A 106 0.28 -9.85 16.20
C THR A 106 -0.20 -8.68 17.06
N GLY A 107 -1.03 -8.98 18.05
CA GLY A 107 -1.64 -7.98 18.94
C GLY A 107 -3.08 -8.36 19.24
N GLY A 108 -3.62 -7.89 20.36
CA GLY A 108 -4.94 -8.33 20.86
C GLY A 108 -6.14 -7.57 20.28
N SER A 109 -5.97 -6.74 19.27
CA SER A 109 -7.07 -5.94 18.70
C SER A 109 -7.88 -6.73 17.67
N ALA A 110 -9.11 -6.28 17.43
CA ALA A 110 -9.99 -6.87 16.43
C ALA A 110 -9.41 -6.76 15.02
N VAL A 111 -8.80 -5.60 14.68
CA VAL A 111 -8.12 -5.37 13.41
C VAL A 111 -6.99 -6.39 13.19
N ARG A 112 -6.09 -6.56 14.16
CA ARG A 112 -4.94 -7.47 14.02
C ARG A 112 -5.35 -8.93 14.00
N THR A 113 -6.38 -9.30 14.77
CA THR A 113 -7.00 -10.64 14.71
C THR A 113 -7.52 -10.92 13.30
N ALA A 114 -8.32 -10.01 12.73
CA ALA A 114 -8.87 -10.18 11.38
C ALA A 114 -7.79 -10.20 10.29
N ILE A 115 -6.71 -9.41 10.43
CA ILE A 115 -5.54 -9.50 9.54
C ILE A 115 -4.88 -10.88 9.61
N GLY A 116 -4.74 -11.44 10.81
CA GLY A 116 -4.21 -12.80 11.00
C GLY A 116 -5.08 -13.85 10.31
N GLU A 117 -6.41 -13.77 10.47
CA GLU A 117 -7.35 -14.66 9.78
C GLU A 117 -7.23 -14.55 8.25
N LEU A 118 -7.15 -13.34 7.71
CA LEU A 118 -6.94 -13.11 6.28
C LEU A 118 -5.61 -13.70 5.79
N GLN A 119 -4.53 -13.58 6.58
CA GLN A 119 -3.22 -14.18 6.26
C GLN A 119 -3.27 -15.71 6.25
N GLU A 120 -4.09 -16.33 7.11
CA GLU A 120 -4.30 -17.78 7.13
C GLU A 120 -5.12 -18.28 5.94
N ILE A 121 -6.18 -17.53 5.57
CA ILE A 121 -7.04 -17.84 4.42
C ILE A 121 -6.28 -17.68 3.10
N ALA A 122 -5.46 -16.63 3.00
CA ALA A 122 -4.71 -16.29 1.80
C ALA A 122 -3.20 -16.18 2.06
N PRO A 123 -2.50 -17.31 2.27
CA PRO A 123 -1.08 -17.30 2.55
C PRO A 123 -0.26 -16.61 1.45
N ALA A 124 0.82 -15.95 1.86
CA ALA A 124 1.73 -15.29 0.94
C ALA A 124 2.32 -16.29 -0.06
N VAL A 125 2.23 -15.96 -1.35
CA VAL A 125 2.97 -16.68 -2.39
C VAL A 125 4.32 -16.00 -2.58
N PRO A 126 5.46 -16.68 -2.35
CA PRO A 126 6.78 -16.07 -2.51
C PRO A 126 7.00 -15.56 -3.93
N ALA A 127 7.87 -14.57 -4.10
CA ALA A 127 8.24 -14.08 -5.43
C ALA A 127 8.81 -15.22 -6.30
N GLY A 128 8.28 -15.38 -7.51
CA GLY A 128 8.63 -16.49 -8.41
C GLY A 128 7.99 -17.84 -8.05
N GLY A 129 7.18 -17.90 -6.98
CA GLY A 129 6.35 -19.04 -6.65
C GLY A 129 5.07 -19.08 -7.47
N TYR A 130 4.38 -20.23 -7.40
CA TYR A 130 3.05 -20.41 -7.98
C TYR A 130 2.15 -21.03 -6.91
N ALA A 131 0.91 -20.54 -6.84
CA ALA A 131 -0.16 -21.17 -6.10
C ALA A 131 -1.33 -21.41 -7.06
N GLU A 132 -1.97 -22.57 -6.94
CA GLU A 132 -3.16 -22.91 -7.72
C GLU A 132 -4.36 -22.03 -7.33
N SER A 133 -4.41 -21.60 -6.07
CA SER A 133 -5.34 -20.61 -5.56
C SER A 133 -4.65 -19.81 -4.45
N THR A 134 -4.96 -18.52 -4.37
CA THR A 134 -4.49 -17.64 -3.30
C THR A 134 -5.49 -17.50 -2.16
N GLY A 135 -6.70 -18.07 -2.25
CA GLY A 135 -7.79 -17.85 -1.27
C GLY A 135 -8.45 -16.47 -1.35
N VAL A 136 -7.84 -15.50 -2.03
CA VAL A 136 -8.40 -14.17 -2.29
C VAL A 136 -9.76 -14.29 -3.00
N ARG A 137 -10.76 -13.53 -2.54
CA ARG A 137 -12.17 -13.59 -2.98
C ARG A 137 -12.92 -14.90 -2.70
N SER A 138 -12.36 -15.84 -1.94
CA SER A 138 -13.15 -16.96 -1.43
C SER A 138 -14.26 -16.47 -0.49
N PRO A 139 -15.29 -17.28 -0.22
CA PRO A 139 -16.30 -16.94 0.79
C PRO A 139 -15.68 -16.58 2.15
N GLU A 140 -14.69 -17.36 2.59
CA GLU A 140 -13.98 -17.16 3.86
C GLU A 140 -13.21 -15.84 3.86
N TRP A 141 -12.56 -15.48 2.74
CA TRP A 141 -11.91 -14.18 2.58
C TRP A 141 -12.91 -13.03 2.73
N ASN A 142 -14.06 -13.11 2.07
CA ASN A 142 -15.07 -12.05 2.10
C ASN A 142 -15.68 -11.89 3.51
N ASP A 143 -15.88 -12.99 4.23
CA ASP A 143 -16.36 -12.96 5.61
C ASP A 143 -15.32 -12.28 6.54
N ALA A 144 -14.04 -12.64 6.43
CA ALA A 144 -12.96 -12.04 7.21
C ALA A 144 -12.72 -10.56 6.84
N GLU A 145 -12.82 -10.20 5.56
CA GLU A 145 -12.80 -8.82 5.07
C GLU A 145 -13.94 -7.99 5.69
N GLY A 146 -15.13 -8.57 5.80
CA GLY A 146 -16.28 -7.93 6.45
C GLY A 146 -16.05 -7.67 7.94
N LEU A 147 -15.45 -8.62 8.66
CA LEU A 147 -15.07 -8.45 10.07
C LEU A 147 -14.01 -7.36 10.25
N LEU A 148 -13.00 -7.33 9.38
CA LEU A 148 -12.00 -6.28 9.38
C LEU A 148 -12.62 -4.91 9.09
N GLY A 149 -13.52 -4.83 8.10
CA GLY A 149 -14.25 -3.61 7.79
C GLY A 149 -14.99 -3.04 8.99
N ALA A 150 -15.75 -3.88 9.71
CA ALA A 150 -16.46 -3.48 10.92
C ALA A 150 -15.49 -2.99 12.01
N ALA A 151 -14.37 -3.69 12.22
CA ALA A 151 -13.37 -3.27 13.21
C ALA A 151 -12.72 -1.92 12.84
N CYS A 152 -12.49 -1.67 11.56
CA CYS A 152 -11.95 -0.41 11.05
C CYS A 152 -12.98 0.74 11.15
N ASP A 153 -14.27 0.46 10.94
CA ASP A 153 -15.36 1.42 11.13
C ASP A 153 -15.48 1.87 12.59
N ASP A 154 -15.37 0.94 13.55
CA ASP A 154 -15.40 1.23 14.99
C ASP A 154 -14.25 2.17 15.44
N LEU A 155 -13.14 2.19 14.69
CA LEU A 155 -12.00 3.08 14.88
C LEU A 155 -12.13 4.42 14.16
N GLY A 156 -13.19 4.62 13.37
CA GLY A 156 -13.34 5.80 12.50
C GLY A 156 -12.34 5.83 11.34
N ALA A 157 -11.76 4.67 10.98
CA ALA A 157 -10.79 4.50 9.91
C ALA A 157 -11.32 3.51 8.86
N PRO A 158 -12.46 3.80 8.20
CA PRO A 158 -13.12 2.88 7.28
C PRO A 158 -12.16 2.44 6.16
N LEU A 159 -12.31 1.20 5.71
CA LEU A 159 -11.52 0.68 4.60
C LEU A 159 -11.79 1.51 3.35
N ALA A 160 -10.72 1.97 2.72
CA ALA A 160 -10.77 2.78 1.49
C ALA A 160 -10.13 2.01 0.33
N ILE A 161 -10.79 2.04 -0.82
CA ILE A 161 -10.33 1.41 -2.06
C ILE A 161 -10.17 2.50 -3.11
N THR A 162 -9.03 2.53 -3.79
CA THR A 162 -8.83 3.41 -4.95
C THR A 162 -9.04 2.62 -6.23
N VAL A 163 -10.07 2.95 -6.99
CA VAL A 163 -10.34 2.31 -8.28
C VAL A 163 -9.87 3.20 -9.41
N PHE A 164 -9.19 2.63 -10.41
CA PHE A 164 -8.76 3.34 -11.60
C PHE A 164 -9.00 2.52 -12.87
N THR A 165 -9.28 3.23 -13.96
CA THR A 165 -9.48 2.67 -15.30
C THR A 165 -8.42 3.25 -16.24
N GLY A 166 -7.27 2.57 -16.37
CA GLY A 166 -6.17 2.97 -17.24
C GLY A 166 -4.93 2.11 -17.01
N GLY A 167 -4.07 2.00 -18.03
CA GLY A 167 -2.79 1.28 -18.00
C GLY A 167 -1.66 2.13 -18.57
#